data_AF-A0A954ZIF0-F1
#
_entry.id   AF-A0A954ZIF0-F1
#
_cell.length_a   1.000
_cell.length_b   1.000
_cell.length_c   1.000
_cell.angle_alpha   90.00
_cell.angle_beta   90.00
_cell.angle_gamma   90.00
#
_symmetry.space_group_name_H-M   'P 1'
#
loop_
_entity.id
_entity.type
_entity.pdbx_description
1 polymer ?
#
loop_
_entity_poly.entity_id
_entity_poly.type
_entity_poly.pdbx_seq_one_letter_code
_entity_poly.pdbx_strand_id
1 'polypeptide(L)'
;MLYGGATPWSVFMLTPTRVDALVMGAAGAAMLQAPSWRDWWDRTQTTRRLAVAAGLVGLAALAGDLARERPSVAWVGLSLVACVFGDVVVALGRRKTCGPQWLRSRWLTSLGKYSYAIYFFHWPLQRALGAATEDWRANSAVRSGALCCLTLALSWLFASLSWRFYESKWLSLKHRFDGYGASV
;
A
#
# COMPACT_ATOMS: atom_id res chain seq x y z
N MET A 1 -13.44 -10.56 -18.96
CA MET A 1 -14.00 -9.18 -18.86
C MET A 1 -14.98 -9.17 -17.70
N LEU A 2 -15.06 -8.09 -16.93
CA LEU A 2 -16.08 -7.95 -15.90
C LEU A 2 -17.41 -7.51 -16.54
N TYR A 3 -18.52 -7.66 -15.82
CA TYR A 3 -19.84 -7.20 -16.27
C TYR A 3 -19.77 -5.71 -16.67
N GLY A 4 -20.20 -5.36 -17.89
CA GLY A 4 -20.20 -3.98 -18.39
C GLY A 4 -18.93 -3.51 -19.12
N GLY A 5 -18.02 -4.41 -19.51
CA GLY A 5 -16.83 -4.05 -20.31
C GLY A 5 -15.64 -3.50 -19.52
N ALA A 6 -15.79 -3.37 -18.19
CA ALA A 6 -14.69 -3.00 -17.32
C ALA A 6 -13.61 -4.10 -17.30
N THR A 7 -12.36 -3.68 -17.39
CA THR A 7 -11.22 -4.59 -17.22
C THR A 7 -10.91 -4.78 -15.73
N PRO A 8 -10.36 -5.94 -15.29
CA PRO A 8 -9.87 -6.10 -13.92
C PRO A 8 -8.88 -5.01 -13.51
N TRP A 9 -8.10 -4.49 -14.46
CA TRP A 9 -7.19 -3.38 -14.26
C TRP A 9 -7.90 -2.07 -13.87
N SER A 10 -9.05 -1.78 -14.48
CA SER A 10 -9.86 -0.60 -14.13
C SER A 10 -10.35 -0.68 -12.68
N VAL A 11 -10.81 -1.86 -12.25
CA VAL A 11 -11.25 -2.08 -10.86
C VAL A 11 -10.08 -1.98 -9.87
N PHE A 12 -8.89 -2.40 -10.29
CA PHE A 12 -7.67 -2.32 -9.49
C PHE A 12 -7.15 -0.87 -9.35
N MET A 13 -7.17 -0.07 -10.44
CA MET A 13 -6.50 1.23 -10.48
C MET A 13 -7.39 2.42 -10.14
N LEU A 14 -8.70 2.36 -10.43
CA LEU A 14 -9.56 3.53 -10.30
C LEU A 14 -9.94 3.77 -8.84
N THR A 15 -9.70 4.99 -8.35
CA THR A 15 -10.03 5.37 -6.97
C THR A 15 -11.49 5.07 -6.57
N PRO A 16 -12.52 5.34 -7.41
CA PRO A 16 -13.90 5.04 -7.05
C PRO A 16 -14.16 3.56 -6.75
N THR A 17 -13.44 2.65 -7.41
CA THR A 17 -13.58 1.20 -7.18
C THR A 17 -12.76 0.70 -6.01
N ARG A 18 -11.87 1.54 -5.46
CA ARG A 18 -10.97 1.24 -4.33
C ARG A 18 -11.10 2.20 -3.14
N VAL A 19 -12.23 2.92 -3.08
CA VAL A 19 -12.53 3.86 -1.98
C VAL A 19 -12.74 3.15 -0.65
N ASP A 20 -13.03 1.84 -0.68
CA ASP A 20 -13.17 0.97 0.47
C ASP A 20 -11.98 1.09 1.44
N ALA A 21 -10.75 1.14 0.94
CA ALA A 21 -9.57 1.27 1.79
C ALA A 21 -9.53 2.59 2.56
N LEU A 22 -9.96 3.70 1.94
CA LEU A 22 -10.06 5.00 2.59
C LEU A 22 -11.19 5.02 3.62
N VAL A 23 -12.34 4.44 3.26
CA VAL A 23 -13.50 4.33 4.14
C VAL A 23 -13.16 3.49 5.37
N MET A 24 -12.44 2.38 5.23
CA MET A 24 -12.01 1.56 6.37
C MET A 24 -11.12 2.34 7.36
N GLY A 25 -10.20 3.17 6.84
CA GLY A 25 -9.38 4.05 7.67
C GLY A 25 -10.21 5.14 8.37
N ALA A 26 -11.12 5.79 7.65
CA ALA A 26 -11.99 6.84 8.17
C ALA A 26 -12.98 6.29 9.22
N ALA A 27 -13.60 5.15 8.94
CA ALA A 27 -14.48 4.44 9.86
C ALA A 27 -13.71 4.05 11.12
N GLY A 28 -12.50 3.50 10.98
CA GLY A 28 -11.62 3.22 12.10
C GLY A 28 -11.35 4.46 12.96
N ALA A 29 -11.00 5.60 12.35
CA ALA A 29 -10.79 6.85 13.06
C ALA A 29 -12.05 7.37 13.77
N ALA A 30 -13.24 7.23 13.15
CA ALA A 30 -14.52 7.60 13.76
C ALA A 30 -14.88 6.68 14.94
N MET A 31 -14.67 5.37 14.81
CA MET A 31 -14.86 4.39 15.90
C MET A 31 -13.97 4.71 17.09
N LEU A 32 -12.77 5.25 16.84
CA LEU A 32 -11.90 5.74 17.89
C LEU A 32 -12.42 6.98 18.61
N GLN A 33 -13.53 7.60 18.23
CA GLN A 33 -14.10 8.74 18.97
C GLN A 33 -15.20 8.31 19.94
N ALA A 34 -15.81 7.14 19.77
CA ALA A 34 -16.95 6.67 20.55
C ALA A 34 -16.58 5.52 21.52
N PRO A 35 -16.79 5.64 22.85
CA PRO A 35 -16.39 4.62 23.83
C PRO A 35 -16.97 3.22 23.58
N SER A 36 -18.25 3.13 23.23
CA SER A 36 -18.93 1.86 22.96
C SER A 36 -18.32 1.09 21.78
N TRP A 37 -17.92 1.80 20.73
CA TRP A 37 -17.28 1.23 19.55
C TRP A 37 -15.84 0.77 19.83
N ARG A 38 -15.12 1.49 20.70
CA ARG A 38 -13.78 1.08 21.15
C ARG A 38 -13.85 -0.24 21.92
N ASP A 39 -14.81 -0.38 22.83
CA ASP A 39 -14.98 -1.61 23.63
C ASP A 39 -15.37 -2.80 22.75
N TRP A 40 -16.30 -2.59 21.81
CA TRP A 40 -16.65 -3.62 20.82
C TRP A 40 -15.44 -4.08 20.01
N TRP A 41 -14.61 -3.13 19.56
CA TRP A 41 -13.41 -3.42 18.80
C TRP A 41 -12.40 -4.28 19.56
N ASP A 42 -12.21 -4.00 20.85
CA ASP A 42 -11.32 -4.77 21.72
C ASP A 42 -11.80 -6.19 21.95
N ARG A 43 -13.10 -6.33 22.24
CA ARG A 43 -13.72 -7.63 22.48
C ARG A 43 -13.69 -8.51 21.24
N THR A 44 -13.78 -7.92 20.05
CA THR A 44 -13.84 -8.66 18.78
C THR A 44 -12.50 -8.78 18.06
N GLN A 45 -11.40 -8.24 18.61
CA GLN A 45 -10.11 -8.16 17.89
C GLN A 45 -9.57 -9.52 17.43
N THR A 46 -9.63 -10.54 18.29
CA THR A 46 -9.09 -11.88 17.98
C THR A 46 -9.91 -12.53 16.89
N THR A 47 -11.24 -12.54 17.05
CA THR A 47 -12.18 -13.11 16.07
C THR A 47 -12.06 -12.41 14.72
N ARG A 48 -11.98 -11.07 14.71
CA ARG A 48 -11.83 -10.29 13.48
C ARG A 48 -10.49 -10.59 12.78
N ARG A 49 -9.38 -10.64 13.52
CA ARG A 49 -8.06 -10.97 12.96
C ARG A 49 -8.02 -12.38 12.40
N LEU A 50 -8.61 -13.35 13.10
CA LEU A 50 -8.74 -14.72 12.62
C LEU A 50 -9.61 -14.81 11.36
N ALA A 51 -10.73 -14.09 11.31
CA ALA A 51 -11.60 -14.05 10.14
C ALA A 51 -10.87 -13.45 8.92
N VAL A 52 -10.14 -12.35 9.09
CA VAL A 52 -9.35 -11.75 8.00
C VAL A 52 -8.21 -12.67 7.57
N ALA A 53 -7.49 -13.29 8.51
CA ALA A 53 -6.43 -14.26 8.20
C ALA A 53 -6.98 -15.48 7.46
N ALA A 54 -8.10 -16.05 7.92
CA ALA A 54 -8.78 -17.15 7.24
C ALA A 54 -9.26 -16.74 5.84
N GLY A 55 -9.77 -15.52 5.67
CA GLY A 55 -10.13 -14.98 4.36
C GLY A 55 -8.94 -14.87 3.41
N LEU A 56 -7.78 -14.39 3.89
CA LEU A 56 -6.56 -14.29 3.08
C LEU A 56 -6.01 -15.67 2.70
N VAL A 57 -5.95 -16.61 3.66
CA VAL A 57 -5.50 -17.99 3.42
C VAL A 57 -6.45 -18.72 2.48
N GLY A 58 -7.76 -18.61 2.70
CA GLY A 58 -8.79 -19.20 1.85
C GLY A 58 -8.72 -18.63 0.43
N LEU A 59 -8.55 -17.31 0.28
CA LEU A 59 -8.35 -16.70 -1.03
C LEU A 59 -7.08 -17.21 -1.71
N ALA A 60 -5.95 -17.29 -0.99
CA ALA A 60 -4.71 -17.80 -1.55
C ALA A 60 -4.85 -19.26 -2.00
N ALA A 61 -5.52 -20.10 -1.21
CA ALA A 61 -5.77 -21.50 -1.54
C ALA A 61 -6.71 -21.66 -2.75
N LEU A 62 -7.76 -20.84 -2.84
CA LEU A 62 -8.75 -20.93 -3.92
C LEU A 62 -8.28 -20.28 -5.22
N ALA A 63 -7.51 -19.19 -5.14
CA ALA A 63 -7.03 -18.48 -6.32
C ALA A 63 -5.87 -19.22 -7.00
N GLY A 64 -5.14 -20.08 -6.28
CA GLY A 64 -3.97 -20.83 -6.76
C GLY A 64 -2.73 -19.95 -7.00
N ASP A 65 -2.94 -18.71 -7.44
CA ASP A 65 -1.99 -17.62 -7.49
C ASP A 65 -2.61 -16.34 -6.91
N LEU A 66 -1.77 -15.42 -6.45
CA LEU A 66 -2.20 -14.10 -5.98
C LEU A 66 -1.99 -13.04 -7.08
N ALA A 67 -2.15 -13.42 -8.34
CA ALA A 67 -1.96 -12.49 -9.44
C ALA A 67 -3.03 -11.39 -9.38
N ARG A 68 -2.59 -10.12 -9.40
CA ARG A 68 -3.46 -8.94 -9.33
C ARG A 68 -4.54 -8.85 -10.41
N GLU A 69 -4.36 -9.59 -11.51
CA GLU A 69 -5.29 -9.66 -12.63
C GLU A 69 -6.48 -10.58 -12.37
N ARG A 70 -6.39 -11.44 -11.33
CA ARG A 70 -7.50 -12.29 -10.90
C ARG A 70 -8.62 -11.44 -10.33
N PRO A 71 -9.85 -11.55 -10.84
CA PRO A 71 -11.01 -10.82 -10.31
C PRO A 71 -11.22 -11.04 -8.81
N SER A 72 -11.03 -12.27 -8.31
CA SER A 72 -11.15 -12.60 -6.89
C SER A 72 -10.15 -11.84 -6.01
N VAL A 73 -8.90 -11.68 -6.47
CA VAL A 73 -7.87 -10.91 -5.75
C VAL A 73 -8.20 -9.42 -5.77
N ALA A 74 -8.64 -8.89 -6.92
CA ALA A 74 -9.00 -7.48 -7.05
C ALA A 74 -10.25 -7.10 -6.24
N TRP A 75 -11.23 -8.00 -6.14
CA TRP A 75 -12.51 -7.74 -5.47
C TRP A 75 -12.46 -8.01 -3.98
N VAL A 76 -11.96 -9.17 -3.58
CA VAL A 76 -11.98 -9.64 -2.19
C VAL A 76 -10.62 -9.46 -1.55
N GLY A 77 -9.55 -9.84 -2.24
CA GLY A 77 -8.20 -9.81 -1.69
C GLY A 77 -7.77 -8.42 -1.24
N LEU A 78 -7.95 -7.42 -2.08
CA LEU A 78 -7.58 -6.05 -1.74
C LEU A 78 -8.43 -5.45 -0.60
N SER A 79 -9.70 -5.83 -0.48
CA SER A 79 -10.56 -5.39 0.63
C SER A 79 -10.18 -6.09 1.94
N LEU A 80 -9.78 -7.36 1.89
CA LEU A 80 -9.19 -8.06 3.05
C LEU A 80 -7.87 -7.39 3.48
N VAL A 81 -7.02 -7.00 2.52
CA VAL A 81 -5.80 -6.23 2.79
C VAL A 81 -6.14 -4.86 3.41
N ALA A 82 -7.19 -4.18 2.93
CA ALA A 82 -7.68 -2.95 3.54
C ALA A 82 -8.13 -3.17 5.00
N CYS A 83 -8.78 -4.29 5.32
CA CYS A 83 -9.12 -4.66 6.70
C CYS A 83 -7.87 -4.85 7.58
N VAL A 84 -6.82 -5.52 7.07
CA VAL A 84 -5.55 -5.69 7.79
C VAL A 84 -4.92 -4.33 8.11
N PHE A 85 -4.74 -3.49 7.10
CA PHE A 85 -4.10 -2.18 7.31
C PHE A 85 -4.97 -1.21 8.11
N GLY A 86 -6.30 -1.27 7.94
CA GLY A 86 -7.25 -0.55 8.78
C GLY A 86 -7.10 -0.92 10.26
N ASP A 87 -6.97 -2.22 10.58
CA ASP A 87 -6.72 -2.66 11.95
C ASP A 87 -5.39 -2.14 12.50
N VAL A 88 -4.33 -2.17 11.69
CA VAL A 88 -3.02 -1.63 12.08
C VAL A 88 -3.13 -0.12 12.38
N VAL A 89 -3.77 0.65 11.51
CA VAL A 89 -3.95 2.10 11.70
C VAL A 89 -4.73 2.40 12.98
N VAL A 90 -5.86 1.71 13.20
CA VAL A 90 -6.68 1.86 14.42
C VAL A 90 -5.87 1.48 15.66
N ALA A 91 -5.16 0.35 15.64
CA ALA A 91 -4.34 -0.10 16.75
C ALA A 91 -3.20 0.89 17.09
N LEU A 92 -2.61 1.53 16.07
CA LEU A 92 -1.59 2.56 16.26
C LEU A 92 -2.17 3.86 16.81
N GLY A 93 -3.31 4.32 16.29
CA GLY A 93 -3.98 5.54 16.74
C GLY A 93 -4.46 5.49 18.20
N ARG A 94 -4.71 4.30 18.75
CA ARG A 94 -5.14 4.10 20.14
C ARG A 94 -4.04 4.20 21.17
N ARG A 95 -2.79 3.95 20.80
CA ARG A 95 -1.70 3.91 21.77
C ARG A 95 -1.45 5.34 22.25
N LYS A 96 -1.66 5.57 23.56
CA LYS A 96 -1.26 6.82 24.23
C LYS A 96 0.26 6.99 24.21
N THR A 97 1.00 5.88 24.19
CA THR A 97 2.44 5.83 24.01
C THR A 97 2.78 5.64 22.53
N CYS A 98 4.01 6.01 22.16
CA CYS A 98 4.53 5.77 20.83
C CYS A 98 4.25 4.31 20.40
N GLY A 99 3.60 4.11 19.25
CA GLY A 99 3.44 2.78 18.65
C GLY A 99 4.77 2.04 18.51
N PRO A 100 4.76 0.76 18.09
CA PRO A 100 5.97 -0.07 18.02
C PRO A 100 7.15 0.72 17.44
N GLN A 101 8.21 0.91 18.22
CA GLN A 101 9.31 1.84 17.88
C GLN A 101 9.93 1.51 16.53
N TRP A 102 9.91 0.22 16.13
CA TRP A 102 10.38 -0.24 14.83
C TRP A 102 9.61 0.37 13.66
N LEU A 103 8.29 0.63 13.78
CA LEU A 103 7.50 1.30 12.73
C LEU A 103 7.93 2.75 12.51
N ARG A 104 8.52 3.38 13.54
CA ARG A 104 9.09 4.73 13.48
C ARG A 104 10.57 4.73 13.12
N SER A 105 11.15 3.56 12.80
CA SER A 105 12.53 3.49 12.36
C SER A 105 12.74 4.39 11.13
N ARG A 106 13.92 5.00 11.06
CA ARG A 106 14.28 5.90 9.95
C ARG A 106 14.15 5.19 8.60
N TRP A 107 14.43 3.88 8.58
CA TRP A 107 14.37 3.06 7.39
C TRP A 107 12.94 2.89 6.87
N LEU A 108 12.00 2.47 7.72
CA LEU A 108 10.60 2.30 7.33
C LEU A 108 9.92 3.63 6.97
N THR A 109 10.20 4.68 7.75
CA THR A 109 9.66 6.02 7.44
C THR A 109 10.21 6.55 6.11
N SER A 110 11.49 6.30 5.82
CA SER A 110 12.11 6.69 4.54
C SER A 110 11.51 5.94 3.35
N LEU A 111 11.24 4.63 3.49
CA LEU A 111 10.54 3.86 2.47
C LEU A 111 9.13 4.39 2.21
N GLY A 112 8.37 4.70 3.27
CA GLY A 112 7.04 5.29 3.14
C GLY A 112 7.06 6.64 2.42
N LYS A 113 8.03 7.49 2.77
CA LYS A 113 8.24 8.80 2.16
C LYS A 113 8.52 8.72 0.65
N TYR A 114 9.29 7.74 0.19
CA TYR A 114 9.64 7.59 -1.22
C TYR A 114 8.72 6.64 -1.99
N SER A 115 7.72 6.04 -1.33
CA SER A 115 6.88 4.99 -1.88
C SER A 115 6.21 5.37 -3.21
N TYR A 116 5.71 6.60 -3.32
CA TYR A 116 5.06 7.07 -4.55
C TYR A 116 6.04 7.18 -5.72
N ALA A 117 7.21 7.79 -5.50
CA ALA A 117 8.24 7.89 -6.54
C ALA A 117 8.79 6.51 -6.92
N ILE A 118 8.97 5.60 -5.95
CA ILE A 118 9.35 4.20 -6.22
C ILE A 118 8.29 3.53 -7.11
N TYR A 119 7.01 3.71 -6.79
CA TYR A 119 5.91 3.19 -7.62
C TYR A 119 5.99 3.71 -9.07
N PHE A 120 6.36 4.97 -9.27
CA PHE A 120 6.53 5.52 -10.62
C PHE A 120 7.74 4.94 -11.36
N PHE A 121 8.92 4.85 -10.71
CA PHE A 121 10.16 4.47 -11.37
C PHE A 121 10.36 2.96 -11.54
N HIS A 122 9.79 2.12 -10.67
CA HIS A 122 10.09 0.68 -10.70
C HIS A 122 9.66 0.01 -12.00
N TRP A 123 8.54 0.42 -12.61
CA TRP A 123 8.01 -0.26 -13.79
C TRP A 123 8.81 0.03 -15.07
N PRO A 124 9.17 1.28 -15.39
CA PRO A 124 10.12 1.56 -16.47
C PRO A 124 11.49 0.92 -16.25
N LEU A 125 12.02 0.97 -15.03
CA LEU A 125 13.33 0.38 -14.70
C LEU A 125 13.31 -1.14 -14.86
N GLN A 126 12.26 -1.81 -14.39
CA GLN A 126 12.10 -3.25 -14.55
C GLN A 126 12.13 -3.65 -16.03
N ARG A 127 11.46 -2.90 -16.90
CA ARG A 127 11.47 -3.16 -18.34
C ARG A 127 12.83 -2.92 -18.97
N ALA A 128 13.47 -1.78 -18.67
CA ALA A 128 14.76 -1.44 -19.22
C ALA A 128 15.83 -2.47 -18.80
N LEU A 129 15.87 -2.83 -17.52
CA LEU A 129 16.78 -3.85 -17.00
C LEU A 129 16.48 -5.24 -17.55
N GLY A 130 15.20 -5.59 -17.71
CA GLY A 130 14.78 -6.86 -18.30
C GLY A 130 15.30 -7.03 -19.73
N ALA A 131 15.17 -5.99 -20.55
CA ALA A 131 15.70 -5.97 -21.92
C ALA A 131 17.24 -5.97 -21.94
N ALA A 132 17.89 -5.15 -21.10
CA ALA A 132 19.34 -5.05 -21.04
C ALA A 132 20.04 -6.34 -20.53
N THR A 133 19.28 -7.24 -19.89
CA THR A 133 19.78 -8.51 -19.34
C THR A 133 19.13 -9.72 -20.00
N GLU A 134 18.61 -9.56 -21.23
CA GLU A 134 17.96 -10.65 -21.94
C GLU A 134 18.91 -11.84 -22.16
N ASP A 135 20.17 -11.54 -22.48
CA ASP A 135 21.23 -12.54 -22.73
C ASP A 135 21.87 -13.12 -21.46
N TRP A 136 21.42 -12.73 -20.26
CA TRP A 136 22.00 -13.27 -19.03
C TRP A 136 21.74 -14.76 -18.89
N ARG A 137 22.79 -15.55 -19.07
CA ARG A 137 22.81 -17.01 -18.89
C ARG A 137 22.89 -17.38 -17.41
N ALA A 138 21.85 -17.04 -16.66
CA ALA A 138 21.64 -17.49 -15.29
C ALA A 138 20.33 -18.28 -15.21
N ASN A 139 20.18 -19.14 -14.20
CA ASN A 139 18.88 -19.77 -13.95
C ASN A 139 17.81 -18.69 -13.68
N SER A 140 16.60 -18.94 -14.18
CA SER A 140 15.43 -18.04 -14.07
C SER A 140 15.21 -17.46 -12.67
N ALA A 141 15.41 -18.23 -11.60
CA ALA A 141 15.23 -17.77 -10.23
C ALA A 141 16.29 -16.74 -9.82
N VAL A 142 17.57 -17.01 -10.13
CA VAL A 142 18.69 -16.12 -9.82
C VAL A 142 18.57 -14.83 -10.62
N ARG A 143 18.25 -14.93 -11.91
CA ARG A 143 18.02 -13.76 -12.78
C ARG A 143 16.87 -12.90 -12.25
N SER A 144 15.73 -13.51 -11.90
CA SER A 144 14.57 -12.79 -11.38
C SER A 144 14.86 -12.11 -10.04
N GLY A 145 15.55 -12.81 -9.14
CA GLY A 145 15.99 -12.25 -7.85
C GLY A 145 16.94 -11.06 -8.04
N ALA A 146 17.95 -11.20 -8.90
CA ALA A 146 18.89 -10.12 -9.22
C ALA A 146 18.18 -8.91 -9.83
N LEU A 147 17.27 -9.13 -10.80
CA LEU A 147 16.49 -8.07 -11.42
C LEU A 147 15.55 -7.38 -10.44
N CYS A 148 14.91 -8.13 -9.53
CA CYS A 148 14.08 -7.56 -8.48
C CYS A 148 14.90 -6.64 -7.56
N CYS A 149 16.04 -7.14 -7.04
CA CYS A 149 16.94 -6.37 -6.19
C CYS A 149 17.47 -5.12 -6.90
N LEU A 150 17.91 -5.25 -8.15
CA LEU A 150 18.45 -4.13 -8.94
C LEU A 150 17.36 -3.09 -9.25
N THR A 151 16.17 -3.55 -9.64
CA THR A 151 15.01 -2.67 -9.88
C THR A 151 14.66 -1.89 -8.60
N LEU A 152 14.58 -2.57 -7.45
CA LEU A 152 14.28 -1.92 -6.18
C LEU A 152 15.36 -0.91 -5.77
N ALA A 153 16.64 -1.28 -5.89
CA ALA A 153 17.76 -0.40 -5.56
C ALA A 153 17.78 0.84 -6.44
N LEU A 154 17.63 0.69 -7.76
CA LEU A 154 17.56 1.82 -8.68
C LEU A 154 16.29 2.65 -8.44
N SER A 155 15.14 2.03 -8.23
CA SER A 155 13.90 2.78 -7.96
C SER A 155 14.02 3.63 -6.71
N TRP A 156 14.64 3.10 -5.65
CA TRP A 156 14.91 3.85 -4.43
C TRP A 156 15.91 4.99 -4.67
N LEU A 157 16.97 4.75 -5.46
CA LEU A 157 17.92 5.79 -5.85
C LEU A 157 17.23 6.92 -6.61
N PHE A 158 16.50 6.62 -7.69
CA PHE A 158 15.76 7.60 -8.49
C PHE A 158 14.70 8.33 -7.67
N ALA A 159 13.99 7.62 -6.80
CA ALA A 159 13.04 8.23 -5.88
C ALA A 159 13.71 9.22 -4.90
N SER A 160 14.88 8.85 -4.35
CA SER A 160 15.64 9.72 -3.44
C SER A 160 16.16 10.98 -4.15
N LEU A 161 16.59 10.86 -5.41
CA LEU A 161 17.03 11.98 -6.25
C LEU A 161 15.83 12.88 -6.61
N SER A 162 14.72 12.29 -7.05
CA SER A 162 13.47 13.00 -7.32
C SER A 162 13.01 13.81 -6.09
N TRP A 163 13.05 13.20 -4.91
CA TRP A 163 12.70 13.90 -3.67
C TRP A 163 13.61 15.10 -3.41
N ARG A 164 14.92 14.90 -3.49
CA ARG A 164 15.93 15.93 -3.18
C ARG A 164 15.88 17.10 -4.16
N PHE A 165 15.67 16.85 -5.45
CA PHE A 165 15.77 17.88 -6.48
C PHE A 165 14.43 18.49 -6.88
N TYR A 166 13.34 17.75 -6.73
CA TYR A 166 12.02 18.14 -7.22
C TYR A 166 10.99 18.18 -6.08
N GLU A 167 10.63 17.03 -5.51
CA GLU A 167 9.44 16.92 -4.63
C GLU A 167 9.54 17.80 -3.38
N SER A 168 10.70 17.82 -2.73
CA SER A 168 10.91 18.66 -1.53
C SER A 168 10.76 20.16 -1.81
N LYS A 169 11.11 20.62 -3.02
CA LYS A 169 10.97 22.02 -3.42
C LYS A 169 9.51 22.39 -3.69
N TRP A 170 8.74 21.50 -4.32
CA TRP A 170 7.31 21.73 -4.55
C TRP A 170 6.51 21.64 -3.26
N LEU A 171 6.84 20.68 -2.37
CA LEU A 171 6.21 20.58 -1.06
C LEU A 171 6.50 21.78 -0.19
N SER A 172 7.70 22.37 -0.29
CA SER A 172 7.98 23.60 0.44
C SER A 172 7.00 24.69 0.02
N LEU A 173 6.63 24.83 -1.26
CA LEU A 173 5.68 25.86 -1.72
C LEU A 173 4.28 25.77 -1.10
N LYS A 174 3.90 24.66 -0.44
CA LYS A 174 2.60 24.54 0.24
C LYS A 174 2.36 25.62 1.31
N HIS A 175 3.41 26.07 2.01
CA HIS A 175 3.28 27.11 3.04
C HIS A 175 2.71 28.43 2.48
N ARG A 176 2.80 28.67 1.17
CA ARG A 176 2.26 29.86 0.52
C ARG A 176 0.74 29.84 0.40
N PHE A 177 0.12 28.68 0.58
CA PHE A 177 -1.33 28.48 0.46
C PHE A 177 -2.01 28.23 1.81
N ASP A 178 -1.26 28.08 2.91
CA ASP A 178 -1.82 27.86 4.26
C ASP A 178 -2.69 29.04 4.75
N GLY A 179 -2.53 30.24 4.18
CA GLY A 179 -3.36 31.42 4.47
C GLY A 179 -4.73 31.45 3.77
N TYR A 180 -5.01 30.55 2.81
CA TYR A 180 -6.29 30.53 2.08
C TYR A 180 -7.38 29.66 2.76
N GLY A 181 -7.07 29.01 3.88
CA GLY A 181 -7.99 28.12 4.60
C GLY A 181 -8.63 28.69 5.87
N ALA A 182 -8.38 29.95 6.23
CA ALA A 182 -8.82 30.56 7.49
C ALA A 182 -10.02 31.51 7.36
N SER A 183 -10.77 31.44 6.26
CA SER A 183 -11.99 32.25 6.04
C SER A 183 -13.16 31.39 5.57
N VAL A 184 -13.68 30.53 6.45
CA VAL A 184 -15.07 30.03 6.41
C VAL A 184 -15.58 29.92 7.84
#